data_AF-W1Y6W7-F1
#
_entry.id   AF-W1Y6W7-F1
#
_cell.length_a   1.000
_cell.length_b   1.000
_cell.length_c   1.000
_cell.angle_alpha   90.00
_cell.angle_beta   90.00
_cell.angle_gamma   90.00
#
_symmetry.space_group_name_H-M   'P 1'
#
loop_
_entity.id
_entity.type
_entity.pdbx_description
1 polymer ?
#
loop_
_entity_poly.entity_id
_entity_poly.type
_entity_poly.pdbx_seq_one_letter_code
_entity_poly.pdbx_strand_id
1 'polypeptide(L)'
;FEENIQNLMKEVKAAGNVILFFDEIHQILGAGSTGGEDGGKGLADIIKPALSRGEISLIGATTQDEYRNTIMKNAALARRFNEVTVNAPSAKDTLEILKGIAALYEKHHHVSLPEEVLKAAVDYSVQYIPQRSLPDKAIDLLDMTAAHLSAKNPVTDKVSLEKALSEAKAKQDKAVADEDFEAALNQKNRIAELEKKIAGADEATKVVATTNDVAESVERLTGIPVSQMGASDIERLKTIGQRLAGKVIGQDEAVNMVARAIRRNRAGFDEGNRPIGSFLFVGPTGVGKTELAKQLALDMFGSKENIIRLDMSEYSDLTAVSKLIGTTAGYIGYDDNSNTLTEKVRRNPYSIVLLDEIEK
;
A
#
# COMPACT_ATOMS: atom_id res chain seq x y z
N PHE A 1 -18.82 27.46 -19.28
CA PHE A 1 -18.06 26.19 -19.31
C PHE A 1 -17.87 25.71 -20.74
N GLU A 2 -18.95 25.43 -21.48
CA GLU A 2 -18.88 24.97 -22.89
C GLU A 2 -18.04 25.89 -23.79
N GLU A 3 -18.25 27.20 -23.70
CA GLU A 3 -17.50 28.21 -24.48
C GLU A 3 -15.99 28.15 -24.22
N ASN A 4 -15.56 27.90 -22.98
CA ASN A 4 -14.14 27.78 -22.63
C ASN A 4 -13.51 26.54 -23.29
N ILE A 5 -14.24 25.42 -23.32
CA ILE A 5 -13.79 24.20 -23.99
C ILE A 5 -13.73 24.41 -25.51
N GLN A 6 -14.73 25.07 -26.10
CA GLN A 6 -14.70 25.37 -27.52
C GLN A 6 -13.54 26.30 -27.90
N ASN A 7 -13.22 27.28 -27.05
CA ASN A 7 -12.08 28.16 -27.26
C ASN A 7 -10.75 27.39 -27.15
N LEU A 8 -10.62 26.51 -26.16
CA LEU A 8 -9.47 25.59 -26.06
C LEU A 8 -9.32 24.74 -27.33
N MET A 9 -10.41 24.16 -27.83
CA MET A 9 -10.36 23.35 -29.07
C MET A 9 -9.97 24.17 -30.30
N LYS A 10 -10.43 25.43 -30.41
CA LYS A 10 -10.03 26.33 -31.50
C LYS A 10 -8.54 26.65 -31.44
N GLU A 11 -8.02 26.92 -30.25
CA GLU A 11 -6.61 27.25 -30.03
C GLU A 11 -5.69 26.06 -30.34
N VAL A 12 -6.02 24.87 -29.82
CA VAL A 12 -5.28 23.62 -30.09
C VAL A 12 -5.29 23.31 -31.58
N LYS A 13 -6.45 23.45 -32.24
CA LYS A 13 -6.57 23.26 -33.69
C LYS A 13 -5.73 24.26 -34.49
N ALA A 14 -5.69 25.53 -34.07
CA ALA A 14 -4.91 26.57 -34.75
C ALA A 14 -3.39 26.36 -34.56
N ALA A 15 -2.96 25.88 -33.40
CA ALA A 15 -1.56 25.59 -33.12
C ALA A 15 -1.05 24.34 -33.88
N GLY A 16 -1.87 23.28 -33.97
CA GLY A 16 -1.60 22.07 -34.76
C GLY A 16 -0.51 21.13 -34.22
N ASN A 17 0.32 21.57 -33.28
CA ASN A 17 1.42 20.81 -32.65
C ASN A 17 1.21 20.61 -31.15
N VAL A 18 -0.04 20.53 -30.71
CA VAL A 18 -0.40 20.39 -29.30
C VAL A 18 -1.00 19.01 -29.05
N ILE A 19 -0.47 18.32 -28.04
CA ILE A 19 -1.00 17.05 -27.54
C ILE A 19 -1.65 17.31 -26.18
N LEU A 20 -2.91 16.89 -26.03
CA LEU A 20 -3.64 16.98 -24.77
C LEU A 20 -3.44 15.70 -23.96
N PHE A 21 -3.26 15.82 -22.65
CA PHE A 21 -3.15 14.69 -21.73
C PHE A 21 -4.26 14.74 -20.67
N PHE A 22 -4.91 13.59 -20.43
CA PHE A 22 -5.90 13.39 -19.37
C PHE A 22 -5.51 12.18 -18.53
N ASP A 23 -5.33 12.36 -17.23
CA ASP A 23 -4.93 11.27 -16.33
C ASP A 23 -6.08 10.28 -16.05
N GLU A 24 -7.32 10.79 -16.04
CA GLU A 24 -8.54 10.01 -15.80
C GLU A 24 -9.56 10.27 -16.91
N ILE A 25 -9.26 9.79 -18.13
CA ILE A 25 -10.05 10.13 -19.33
C ILE A 25 -11.52 9.70 -19.20
N HIS A 26 -11.85 8.68 -18.42
CA HIS A 26 -13.22 8.25 -18.20
C HIS A 26 -14.11 9.33 -17.58
N GLN A 27 -13.54 10.33 -16.88
CA GLN A 27 -14.31 11.43 -16.28
C GLN A 27 -14.90 12.39 -17.32
N ILE A 28 -14.37 12.44 -18.54
CA ILE A 28 -14.91 13.31 -19.61
C ILE A 28 -16.33 12.93 -20.03
N LEU A 29 -16.74 11.69 -19.70
CA LEU A 29 -18.09 11.18 -19.93
C LEU A 29 -19.10 11.66 -18.89
N GLY A 30 -18.67 11.98 -17.67
CA GLY A 30 -19.51 12.46 -16.58
C GLY A 30 -19.42 13.97 -16.34
N ALA A 31 -18.35 14.62 -16.80
CA ALA A 31 -18.14 16.05 -16.66
C ALA A 31 -19.15 16.87 -17.49
N GLY A 32 -20.14 17.46 -16.80
CA GLY A 32 -21.17 18.31 -17.38
C GLY A 32 -22.59 17.72 -17.38
N SER A 33 -22.75 16.44 -17.03
CA SER A 33 -24.05 15.81 -16.79
C SER A 33 -24.45 16.00 -15.33
N THR A 34 -24.70 17.24 -14.90
CA THR A 34 -25.44 17.47 -13.66
C THR A 34 -26.89 17.06 -13.89
N GLY A 35 -27.35 16.06 -13.14
CA GLY A 35 -28.66 15.39 -13.27
C GLY A 35 -29.89 16.28 -13.04
N GLY A 36 -30.12 17.25 -13.92
CA GLY A 36 -31.40 17.92 -14.13
C GLY A 36 -31.84 17.72 -15.59
N GLU A 37 -33.14 17.75 -15.81
CA GLU A 37 -33.80 17.54 -17.12
C GLU A 37 -33.38 18.52 -18.24
N ASP A 38 -32.54 19.51 -17.96
CA ASP A 38 -31.91 20.38 -18.95
C ASP A 38 -30.53 19.85 -19.36
N GLY A 39 -30.54 19.00 -20.40
CA GLY A 39 -29.37 18.35 -21.00
C GLY A 39 -28.35 19.32 -21.60
N GLY A 40 -27.49 19.88 -20.77
CA GLY A 40 -26.25 20.52 -21.20
C GLY A 40 -25.32 19.52 -21.88
N LYS A 41 -24.66 19.93 -22.97
CA LYS A 41 -23.67 19.10 -23.67
C LYS A 41 -22.48 18.83 -22.76
N GLY A 42 -22.17 17.55 -22.52
CA GLY A 42 -20.99 17.15 -21.78
C GLY A 42 -19.70 17.43 -22.56
N LEU A 43 -18.56 17.45 -21.88
CA LEU A 43 -17.24 17.62 -22.49
C LEU A 43 -17.01 16.63 -23.65
N ALA A 44 -17.47 15.39 -23.49
CA ALA A 44 -17.40 14.35 -24.51
C ALA A 44 -18.09 14.75 -25.84
N ASP A 45 -19.18 15.50 -25.81
CA ASP A 45 -19.93 15.86 -27.03
C ASP A 45 -19.22 16.93 -27.87
N ILE A 46 -18.38 17.74 -27.23
CA ILE A 46 -17.55 18.75 -27.91
C ILE A 46 -16.28 18.11 -28.49
N ILE A 47 -15.71 17.13 -27.78
CA ILE A 47 -14.46 16.47 -28.16
C ILE A 47 -14.67 15.41 -29.26
N LYS A 48 -15.78 14.65 -29.24
CA LYS A 48 -16.08 13.58 -30.21
C LYS A 48 -15.92 14.03 -31.68
N PRO A 49 -16.46 15.18 -32.13
CA PRO A 49 -16.28 15.64 -33.51
C PRO A 49 -14.82 15.97 -33.85
N ALA A 50 -14.10 16.62 -32.93
CA ALA A 50 -12.70 17.00 -33.12
C ALA A 50 -11.77 15.78 -33.24
N LEU A 51 -11.97 14.76 -32.38
CA LEU A 51 -11.28 13.47 -32.48
C LEU A 51 -11.61 12.74 -33.78
N SER A 52 -12.88 12.77 -34.21
CA SER A 52 -13.31 12.10 -35.46
C SER A 52 -12.67 12.70 -36.71
N ARG A 53 -12.42 14.02 -36.69
CA ARG A 53 -11.78 14.73 -37.80
C ARG A 53 -10.25 14.71 -37.72
N GLY A 54 -9.67 14.16 -36.66
CA GLY A 54 -8.22 14.20 -36.42
C GLY A 54 -7.68 15.63 -36.20
N GLU A 55 -8.53 16.56 -35.75
CA GLU A 55 -8.14 17.96 -35.53
C GLU A 55 -7.33 18.16 -34.25
N ILE A 56 -7.40 17.19 -33.34
CA ILE A 56 -6.70 17.21 -32.05
C ILE A 56 -6.07 15.84 -31.80
N SER A 57 -4.92 15.85 -31.11
CA SER A 57 -4.26 14.64 -30.60
C SER A 57 -4.41 14.59 -29.09
N LEU A 58 -4.83 13.44 -28.56
CA LEU A 58 -5.15 13.26 -27.16
C LEU A 58 -4.57 11.94 -26.65
N ILE A 59 -3.93 12.00 -25.50
CA ILE A 59 -3.49 10.85 -24.71
C ILE A 59 -4.33 10.82 -23.43
N GLY A 60 -4.91 9.66 -23.13
CA GLY A 60 -5.68 9.45 -21.92
C GLY A 60 -5.16 8.25 -21.14
N ALA A 61 -5.02 8.40 -19.83
CA ALA A 61 -4.85 7.29 -18.90
C ALA A 61 -6.19 6.96 -18.23
N THR A 62 -6.35 5.70 -17.85
CA THR A 62 -7.49 5.17 -17.08
C THR A 62 -7.14 3.77 -16.62
N THR A 63 -7.83 3.27 -15.59
CA THR A 63 -7.72 1.86 -15.21
C THR A 63 -8.45 0.95 -16.20
N GLN A 64 -8.08 -0.34 -16.25
CA GLN A 64 -8.77 -1.32 -17.11
C GLN A 64 -10.25 -1.44 -16.76
N ASP A 65 -10.59 -1.38 -15.48
CA ASP A 65 -11.96 -1.50 -14.99
C ASP A 65 -12.82 -0.31 -15.45
N GLU A 66 -12.31 0.91 -15.31
CA GLU A 66 -13.00 2.11 -15.81
C GLU A 66 -13.13 2.10 -17.33
N TYR A 67 -12.08 1.68 -18.05
CA TYR A 67 -12.13 1.56 -19.51
C TYR A 67 -13.26 0.64 -19.96
N ARG A 68 -13.39 -0.54 -19.34
CA ARG A 68 -14.47 -1.50 -19.61
C ARG A 68 -15.84 -0.95 -19.23
N ASN A 69 -15.93 -0.28 -18.09
CA ASN A 69 -17.20 0.19 -17.54
C ASN A 69 -17.75 1.44 -18.22
N THR A 70 -16.89 2.28 -18.80
CA THR A 70 -17.26 3.61 -19.33
C THR A 70 -16.95 3.74 -20.82
N ILE A 71 -15.67 3.70 -21.21
CA ILE A 71 -15.22 3.99 -22.58
C ILE A 71 -15.68 2.90 -23.56
N MET A 72 -15.52 1.62 -23.22
CA MET A 72 -15.96 0.50 -24.07
C MET A 72 -17.47 0.48 -24.30
N LYS A 73 -18.27 0.86 -23.30
CA LYS A 73 -19.73 0.90 -23.43
C LYS A 73 -20.18 2.00 -24.41
N ASN A 74 -19.35 3.03 -24.62
CA ASN A 74 -19.63 4.09 -25.57
C ASN A 74 -18.95 3.83 -26.92
N ALA A 75 -19.68 3.17 -27.82
CA ALA A 75 -19.19 2.81 -29.16
C ALA A 75 -18.66 4.02 -29.98
N ALA A 76 -19.14 5.23 -29.73
CA ALA A 76 -18.69 6.42 -30.44
C ALA A 76 -17.29 6.87 -30.00
N LEU A 77 -16.94 6.71 -28.72
CA LEU A 77 -15.60 7.04 -28.19
C LEU A 77 -14.62 5.88 -28.36
N ALA A 78 -15.06 4.64 -28.11
CA ALA A 78 -14.20 3.47 -28.24
C ALA A 78 -13.56 3.37 -29.64
N ARG A 79 -14.31 3.77 -30.69
CA ARG A 79 -13.84 3.80 -32.09
C ARG A 79 -12.92 4.99 -32.43
N ARG A 80 -12.54 5.82 -31.45
CA ARG A 80 -11.68 7.00 -31.64
C ARG A 80 -10.37 6.88 -30.87
N PHE A 81 -10.23 5.85 -30.05
CA PHE A 81 -9.01 5.55 -29.31
C PHE A 81 -8.44 4.23 -29.77
N ASN A 82 -7.10 4.14 -29.73
CA ASN A 82 -6.38 2.88 -29.80
C ASN A 82 -5.98 2.52 -28.38
N GLU A 83 -6.26 1.29 -27.97
CA GLU A 83 -5.86 0.80 -26.66
C GLU A 83 -4.35 0.54 -26.63
N VAL A 84 -3.69 1.06 -25.60
CA VAL A 84 -2.31 0.72 -25.26
C VAL A 84 -2.33 0.17 -23.84
N THR A 85 -2.20 -1.15 -23.71
CA THR A 85 -2.19 -1.80 -22.41
C THR A 85 -0.83 -1.59 -21.74
N VAL A 86 -0.84 -0.90 -20.59
CA VAL A 86 0.33 -0.75 -19.73
C VAL A 86 0.21 -1.75 -18.58
N ASN A 87 1.14 -2.70 -18.53
CA ASN A 87 1.19 -3.71 -17.47
C ASN A 87 2.03 -3.21 -16.29
N ALA A 88 1.77 -3.79 -15.11
CA ALA A 88 2.65 -3.60 -13.96
C ALA A 88 4.08 -4.06 -14.31
N PRO A 89 5.13 -3.30 -13.90
CA PRO A 89 6.51 -3.69 -14.11
C PRO A 89 6.85 -5.00 -13.38
N SER A 90 7.85 -5.72 -13.89
CA SER A 90 8.38 -6.89 -13.18
C SER A 90 9.07 -6.48 -11.87
N ALA A 91 9.29 -7.43 -10.97
CA ALA A 91 10.05 -7.15 -9.74
C ALA A 91 11.46 -6.61 -10.05
N LYS A 92 12.10 -7.11 -11.11
CA LYS A 92 13.41 -6.65 -11.56
C LYS A 92 13.35 -5.20 -12.07
N ASP A 93 12.39 -4.87 -12.91
CA ASP A 93 12.25 -3.52 -13.45
C ASP A 93 11.86 -2.53 -12.33
N THR A 94 11.04 -2.98 -11.38
CA THR A 94 10.68 -2.17 -10.20
C THR A 94 11.90 -1.83 -9.36
N LEU A 95 12.83 -2.77 -9.17
CA LEU A 95 14.08 -2.49 -8.45
C LEU A 95 14.90 -1.38 -9.15
N GLU A 96 14.96 -1.39 -10.48
CA GLU A 96 15.63 -0.32 -11.25
C GLU A 96 14.89 1.02 -11.15
N ILE A 97 13.55 1.01 -11.14
CA ILE A 97 12.75 2.21 -10.85
C ILE A 97 13.08 2.75 -9.45
N LEU A 98 13.13 1.88 -8.42
CA LEU A 98 13.47 2.27 -7.06
C LEU A 98 14.88 2.87 -6.96
N LYS A 99 15.87 2.31 -7.67
CA LYS A 99 17.22 2.89 -7.76
C LYS A 99 17.20 4.30 -8.36
N GLY A 100 16.38 4.52 -9.37
CA GLY A 100 16.22 5.83 -10.03
C GLY A 100 15.60 6.91 -9.13
N ILE A 101 14.69 6.53 -8.23
CA ILE A 101 14.01 7.47 -7.31
C ILE A 101 14.63 7.54 -5.91
N ALA A 102 15.49 6.59 -5.53
CA ALA A 102 16.05 6.49 -4.18
C ALA A 102 16.72 7.79 -3.74
N ALA A 103 17.54 8.41 -4.61
CA ALA A 103 18.23 9.66 -4.30
C ALA A 103 17.27 10.82 -3.96
N LEU A 104 16.07 10.84 -4.56
CA LEU A 104 15.05 11.84 -4.25
C LEU A 104 14.52 11.67 -2.82
N TYR A 105 14.20 10.43 -2.44
CA TYR A 105 13.70 10.10 -1.09
C TYR A 105 14.79 10.23 -0.02
N GLU A 106 16.02 9.81 -0.31
CA GLU A 106 17.18 10.01 0.58
C GLU A 106 17.40 11.49 0.89
N LYS A 107 17.30 12.36 -0.12
CA LYS A 107 17.41 13.81 0.05
C LYS A 107 16.23 14.39 0.81
N HIS A 108 15.01 13.97 0.49
CA HIS A 108 13.79 14.48 1.12
C HIS A 108 13.74 14.13 2.62
N HIS A 109 14.02 12.87 2.95
CA HIS A 109 13.90 12.35 4.32
C HIS A 109 15.21 12.35 5.11
N HIS A 110 16.32 12.73 4.48
CA HIS A 110 17.65 12.76 5.09
C HIS A 110 18.13 11.40 5.63
N VAL A 111 17.74 10.33 4.93
CA VAL A 111 18.13 8.94 5.21
C VAL A 111 19.02 8.39 4.09
N SER A 112 19.65 7.25 4.30
CA SER A 112 20.28 6.47 3.24
C SER A 112 19.51 5.18 2.99
N LEU A 113 19.29 4.86 1.72
CA LEU A 113 18.49 3.74 1.25
C LEU A 113 19.38 2.82 0.40
N PRO A 114 20.15 1.92 1.04
CA PRO A 114 21.05 1.00 0.33
C PRO A 114 20.27 0.02 -0.57
N GLU A 115 20.94 -0.58 -1.56
CA GLU A 115 20.29 -1.45 -2.56
C GLU A 115 19.54 -2.64 -1.93
N GLU A 116 20.04 -3.19 -0.82
CA GLU A 116 19.37 -4.24 -0.05
C GLU A 116 18.00 -3.81 0.52
N VAL A 117 17.83 -2.54 0.89
CA VAL A 117 16.57 -1.96 1.34
C VAL A 117 15.61 -1.81 0.16
N LEU A 118 16.10 -1.35 -0.99
CA LEU A 118 15.28 -1.26 -2.21
C LEU A 118 14.78 -2.64 -2.62
N LYS A 119 15.66 -3.63 -2.60
CA LYS A 119 15.30 -5.02 -2.89
C LYS A 119 14.28 -5.57 -1.88
N ALA A 120 14.49 -5.34 -0.58
CA ALA A 120 13.54 -5.74 0.45
C ALA A 120 12.17 -5.08 0.26
N ALA A 121 12.12 -3.80 -0.14
CA ALA A 121 10.86 -3.11 -0.42
C ALA A 121 10.09 -3.77 -1.58
N VAL A 122 10.78 -4.18 -2.65
CA VAL A 122 10.13 -4.96 -3.73
C VAL A 122 9.69 -6.33 -3.23
N ASP A 123 10.60 -7.13 -2.68
CA ASP A 123 10.35 -8.52 -2.29
C ASP A 123 9.20 -8.61 -1.27
N TYR A 124 9.23 -7.76 -0.24
CA TYR A 124 8.19 -7.72 0.78
C TYR A 124 6.86 -7.16 0.25
N SER A 125 6.87 -6.17 -0.64
CA SER A 125 5.63 -5.69 -1.25
C SER A 125 4.92 -6.76 -2.09
N VAL A 126 5.70 -7.60 -2.79
CA VAL A 126 5.15 -8.69 -3.61
C VAL A 126 4.54 -9.76 -2.71
N GLN A 127 5.24 -10.15 -1.65
CA GLN A 127 4.82 -11.22 -0.76
C GLN A 127 3.66 -10.82 0.17
N TYR A 128 3.72 -9.63 0.76
CA TYR A 128 2.83 -9.24 1.86
C TYR A 128 1.72 -8.26 1.43
N ILE A 129 1.81 -7.65 0.24
CA ILE A 129 0.83 -6.69 -0.27
C ILE A 129 0.35 -7.09 -1.69
N PRO A 130 -0.34 -8.24 -1.85
CA PRO A 130 -0.75 -8.72 -3.18
C PRO A 130 -1.89 -7.91 -3.82
N GLN A 131 -2.65 -7.16 -3.03
CA GLN A 131 -3.82 -6.40 -3.49
C GLN A 131 -3.45 -5.12 -4.26
N ARG A 132 -2.20 -4.69 -4.19
CA ARG A 132 -1.69 -3.51 -4.90
C ARG A 132 -0.69 -3.94 -5.97
N SER A 133 -0.67 -3.16 -7.04
CA SER A 133 0.23 -3.38 -8.17
C SER A 133 1.59 -2.76 -7.93
N LEU A 134 2.63 -3.38 -8.48
CA LEU A 134 3.92 -2.71 -8.67
C LEU A 134 3.76 -1.59 -9.72
N PRO A 135 4.59 -0.53 -9.68
CA PRO A 135 5.68 -0.28 -8.72
C PRO A 135 5.20 0.44 -7.44
N ASP A 136 3.98 0.98 -7.46
CA ASP A 136 3.39 1.87 -6.47
C ASP A 136 3.55 1.38 -5.03
N LYS A 137 3.14 0.13 -4.74
CA LYS A 137 3.27 -0.44 -3.39
C LYS A 137 4.70 -0.53 -2.85
N ALA A 138 5.71 -0.66 -3.73
CA ALA A 138 7.11 -0.74 -3.32
C ALA A 138 7.67 0.67 -3.06
N ILE A 139 7.23 1.66 -3.84
CA ILE A 139 7.55 3.08 -3.63
C ILE A 139 6.98 3.55 -2.29
N ASP A 140 5.72 3.25 -2.01
CA ASP A 140 5.07 3.59 -0.75
C ASP A 140 5.78 2.97 0.46
N LEU A 141 6.18 1.70 0.37
CA LEU A 141 6.95 1.07 1.45
C LEU A 141 8.28 1.76 1.69
N LEU A 142 8.97 2.16 0.61
CA LEU A 142 10.23 2.87 0.71
C LEU A 142 10.05 4.25 1.35
N ASP A 143 9.05 5.00 0.91
CA ASP A 143 8.71 6.33 1.41
C ASP A 143 8.33 6.30 2.90
N MET A 144 7.44 5.38 3.28
CA MET A 144 7.04 5.22 4.68
C MET A 144 8.21 4.81 5.58
N THR A 145 9.10 3.97 5.08
CA THR A 145 10.32 3.58 5.81
C THR A 145 11.23 4.78 6.02
N ALA A 146 11.45 5.57 4.97
CA ALA A 146 12.27 6.79 5.03
C ALA A 146 11.65 7.84 5.97
N ALA A 147 10.36 8.12 5.84
CA ALA A 147 9.63 9.06 6.67
C ALA A 147 9.67 8.68 8.16
N HIS A 148 9.50 7.40 8.47
CA HIS A 148 9.53 6.91 9.86
C HIS A 148 10.92 7.00 10.48
N LEU A 149 11.95 6.64 9.72
CA LEU A 149 13.35 6.78 10.16
C LEU A 149 13.73 8.24 10.39
N SER A 150 13.25 9.13 9.53
CA SER A 150 13.42 10.58 9.67
C SER A 150 12.69 11.10 10.92
N ALA A 151 11.47 10.64 11.19
CA ALA A 151 10.72 11.03 12.38
C ALA A 151 11.34 10.51 13.70
N LYS A 152 11.94 9.31 13.69
CA LYS A 152 12.70 8.77 14.84
C LYS A 152 13.99 9.54 15.09
N ASN A 153 14.59 10.09 14.04
CA ASN A 153 15.86 10.81 14.09
C ASN A 153 15.65 12.18 13.45
N PRO A 154 14.86 13.07 14.08
CA PRO A 154 14.56 14.36 13.50
C PRO A 154 15.88 15.08 13.25
N VAL A 155 16.23 15.23 11.98
CA VAL A 155 17.37 16.05 11.60
C VAL A 155 17.11 17.41 12.17
N THR A 156 18.06 17.90 12.94
CA THR A 156 17.97 19.25 13.48
C THR A 156 17.84 20.18 12.28
N ASP A 157 16.68 20.82 12.12
CA ASP A 157 16.39 21.65 10.94
C ASP A 157 17.35 22.84 10.91
N LYS A 158 18.46 22.65 10.19
CA LYS A 158 19.54 23.62 10.09
C LYS A 158 19.03 24.93 9.49
N VAL A 159 18.04 24.87 8.60
CA VAL A 159 17.45 26.05 7.95
C VAL A 159 16.67 26.89 8.96
N SER A 160 15.83 26.27 9.81
CA SER A 160 15.16 27.03 10.87
C SER A 160 16.12 27.51 11.96
N LEU A 161 17.17 26.75 12.28
CA LEU A 161 18.21 27.20 13.21
C LEU A 161 19.03 28.38 12.65
N GLU A 162 19.39 28.36 11.37
CA GLU A 162 20.10 29.45 10.69
C GLU A 162 19.23 30.71 10.60
N LYS A 163 17.93 30.55 10.33
CA LYS A 163 16.96 31.65 10.38
C LYS A 163 16.86 32.25 11.79
N ALA A 164 16.71 31.40 12.81
CA ALA A 164 16.66 31.82 14.21
C ALA A 164 17.97 32.51 14.65
N LEU A 165 19.12 32.06 14.14
CA LEU A 165 20.42 32.66 14.38
C LEU A 165 20.51 34.07 13.76
N SER A 166 20.05 34.23 12.52
CA SER A 166 20.00 35.53 11.85
C SER A 166 19.09 36.52 12.59
N GLU A 167 17.92 36.06 13.04
CA GLU A 167 17.00 36.89 13.83
C GLU A 167 17.58 37.28 15.19
N ALA A 168 18.29 36.36 15.86
CA ALA A 168 18.95 36.64 17.13
C ALA A 168 20.10 37.66 16.97
N LYS A 169 20.89 37.55 15.89
CA LYS A 169 21.95 38.54 15.56
C LYS A 169 21.37 39.92 15.30
N ALA A 170 20.30 40.03 14.51
CA ALA A 170 19.63 41.31 14.27
C ALA A 170 19.04 41.93 15.55
N LYS A 171 18.49 41.11 16.46
CA LYS A 171 18.00 41.58 17.77
C LYS A 171 19.15 42.02 18.68
N GLN A 172 20.29 41.35 18.63
CA GLN A 172 21.49 41.75 19.37
C GLN A 172 22.00 43.10 18.89
N ASP A 173 22.15 43.29 17.58
CA ASP A 173 22.64 44.54 16.99
C ASP A 173 21.72 45.72 17.35
N LYS A 174 20.40 45.50 17.33
CA LYS A 174 19.43 46.48 17.75
C LYS A 174 19.53 46.83 19.24
N ALA A 175 19.64 45.83 20.12
CA ALA A 175 19.80 46.04 21.55
C ALA A 175 21.10 46.80 21.89
N VAL A 176 22.18 46.55 21.13
CA VAL A 176 23.44 47.30 21.27
C VAL A 176 23.27 48.76 20.83
N ALA A 177 22.55 49.01 19.74
CA ALA A 177 22.27 50.37 19.26
C ALA A 177 21.37 51.16 20.23
N ASP A 178 20.46 50.48 20.92
CA ASP A 178 19.55 51.05 21.93
C ASP A 178 20.18 51.14 23.34
N GLU A 179 21.48 50.81 23.50
CA GLU A 179 22.23 50.75 24.77
C GLU A 179 21.62 49.80 25.84
N ASP A 180 20.78 48.85 25.44
CA ASP A 180 20.21 47.81 26.30
C ASP A 180 21.18 46.61 26.39
N PHE A 181 22.16 46.75 27.28
CA PHE A 181 23.21 45.76 27.48
C PHE A 181 22.69 44.41 28.04
N GLU A 182 21.57 44.41 28.78
CA GLU A 182 21.00 43.18 29.34
C GLU A 182 20.31 42.36 28.24
N ALA A 183 19.52 43.00 27.37
CA ALA A 183 18.94 42.35 26.21
C ALA A 183 20.03 41.85 25.22
N ALA A 184 21.08 42.65 25.01
CA ALA A 184 22.20 42.26 24.15
C ALA A 184 22.94 41.02 24.68
N LEU A 185 23.16 40.91 26.00
CA LEU A 185 23.79 39.75 26.62
C LEU A 185 22.92 38.48 26.49
N ASN A 186 21.61 38.61 26.67
CA ASN A 186 20.66 37.51 26.50
C ASN A 186 20.65 36.97 25.05
N GLN A 187 20.66 37.86 24.06
CA GLN A 187 20.76 37.45 22.66
C GLN A 187 22.12 36.81 22.34
N LYS A 188 23.22 37.32 22.91
CA LYS A 188 24.56 36.73 22.75
C LYS A 188 24.63 35.29 23.27
N ASN A 189 24.05 35.02 24.45
CA ASN A 189 23.96 33.66 24.99
C ASN A 189 23.11 32.76 24.10
N ARG A 190 22.00 33.28 23.57
CA ARG A 190 21.15 32.55 22.63
C ARG A 190 21.85 32.23 21.32
N ILE A 191 22.64 33.15 20.79
CA ILE A 191 23.48 32.95 19.60
C ILE A 191 24.49 31.83 19.85
N ALA A 192 25.20 31.84 20.98
CA ALA A 192 26.15 30.79 21.32
C ALA A 192 25.50 29.40 21.45
N GLU A 193 24.28 29.32 21.99
CA GLU A 193 23.51 28.07 22.02
C GLU A 193 23.12 27.59 20.61
N LEU A 194 22.64 28.50 19.75
CA LEU A 194 22.22 28.20 18.39
C LEU A 194 23.43 27.77 17.54
N GLU A 195 24.56 28.47 17.64
CA GLU A 195 25.81 28.10 16.95
C GLU A 195 26.31 26.73 17.41
N LYS A 196 26.22 26.40 18.71
CA LYS A 196 26.55 25.06 19.22
C LYS A 196 25.61 23.97 18.68
N LYS A 197 24.31 24.25 18.56
CA LYS A 197 23.33 23.31 17.99
C LYS A 197 23.54 23.11 16.49
N ILE A 198 23.89 24.16 15.76
CA ILE A 198 24.21 24.10 14.32
C ILE A 198 25.50 23.31 14.09
N ALA A 199 26.54 23.55 14.91
CA ALA A 199 27.81 22.83 14.81
C ALA A 199 27.66 21.33 15.15
N GLY A 200 26.81 20.97 16.11
CA GLY A 200 26.48 19.58 16.42
C GLY A 200 25.54 18.90 15.43
N ALA A 201 24.88 19.65 14.55
CA ALA A 201 23.98 19.10 13.53
C ALA A 201 24.73 18.49 12.33
N ASP A 202 25.96 18.97 12.04
CA ASP A 202 26.79 18.41 10.96
C ASP A 202 27.38 17.02 11.31
N GLU A 203 27.40 16.64 12.60
CA GLU A 203 27.79 15.30 13.06
C GLU A 203 26.62 14.30 13.16
N ALA A 204 25.39 14.71 12.83
CA ALA A 204 24.24 13.81 12.82
C ALA A 204 24.41 12.79 11.67
N THR A 205 24.89 11.60 12.02
CA THR A 205 25.01 10.44 11.13
C THR A 205 23.73 10.27 10.31
N LYS A 206 23.86 10.30 8.98
CA LYS A 206 22.77 9.91 8.07
C LYS A 206 22.23 8.57 8.53
N VAL A 207 20.94 8.52 8.83
CA VAL A 207 20.28 7.29 9.26
C VAL A 207 20.25 6.35 8.07
N VAL A 208 20.92 5.21 8.19
CA VAL A 208 20.93 4.18 7.16
C VAL A 208 19.76 3.24 7.42
N ALA A 209 18.84 3.14 6.46
CA ALA A 209 17.75 2.19 6.52
C ALA A 209 18.29 0.76 6.44
N THR A 210 17.61 -0.15 7.13
CA THR A 210 17.89 -1.58 7.09
C THR A 210 16.69 -2.34 6.53
N THR A 211 16.90 -3.60 6.13
CA THR A 211 15.80 -4.47 5.70
C THR A 211 14.75 -4.69 6.78
N ASN A 212 15.13 -4.58 8.07
CA ASN A 212 14.20 -4.68 9.19
C ASN A 212 13.28 -3.47 9.29
N ASP A 213 13.76 -2.27 8.93
CA ASP A 213 12.91 -1.07 8.93
C ASP A 213 11.81 -1.18 7.88
N VAL A 214 12.11 -1.77 6.71
CA VAL A 214 11.11 -2.08 5.69
C VAL A 214 10.10 -3.11 6.21
N ALA A 215 10.58 -4.15 6.90
CA ALA A 215 9.71 -5.16 7.50
C ALA A 215 8.76 -4.57 8.55
N GLU A 216 9.24 -3.66 9.39
CA GLU A 216 8.40 -2.90 10.34
C GLU A 216 7.38 -2.01 9.62
N SER A 217 7.74 -1.40 8.49
CA SER A 217 6.80 -0.61 7.70
C SER A 217 5.70 -1.47 7.09
N VAL A 218 6.01 -2.68 6.63
CA VAL A 218 5.01 -3.67 6.19
C VAL A 218 4.09 -4.03 7.35
N GLU A 219 4.64 -4.31 8.53
CA GLU A 219 3.86 -4.61 9.74
C GLU A 219 2.91 -3.46 10.12
N ARG A 220 3.37 -2.21 10.05
CA ARG A 220 2.54 -1.03 10.30
C ARG A 220 1.40 -0.90 9.28
N LEU A 221 1.66 -1.19 8.01
CA LEU A 221 0.65 -1.08 6.95
C LEU A 221 -0.38 -2.20 6.95
N THR A 222 0.07 -3.42 7.26
CA THR A 222 -0.70 -4.64 7.01
C THR A 222 -1.11 -5.36 8.30
N GLY A 223 -0.53 -4.99 9.44
CA GLY A 223 -0.61 -5.74 10.69
C GLY A 223 0.20 -7.05 10.69
N ILE A 224 0.95 -7.36 9.62
CA ILE A 224 1.69 -8.61 9.49
C ILE A 224 3.08 -8.45 10.12
N PRO A 225 3.46 -9.24 11.15
CA PRO A 225 4.73 -9.08 11.84
C PRO A 225 5.93 -9.61 11.05
N VAL A 226 6.29 -8.95 9.94
CA VAL A 226 7.39 -9.34 9.04
C VAL A 226 8.76 -9.16 9.70
N SER A 227 8.88 -8.19 10.62
CA SER A 227 10.13 -7.93 11.37
C SER A 227 10.61 -9.15 12.17
N GLN A 228 9.68 -10.00 12.61
CA GLN A 228 9.96 -11.25 13.34
C GLN A 228 10.27 -12.44 12.41
N MET A 229 10.19 -12.25 11.09
CA MET A 229 10.20 -13.33 10.08
C MET A 229 11.53 -13.52 9.33
N GLY A 230 12.57 -12.71 9.56
CA GLY A 230 13.80 -12.75 8.74
C GLY A 230 14.84 -13.82 9.13
N ALA A 231 15.26 -13.85 10.40
CA ALA A 231 16.30 -14.77 10.90
C ALA A 231 15.77 -15.78 11.94
N SER A 232 14.81 -15.35 12.76
CA SER A 232 14.13 -16.19 13.75
C SER A 232 13.13 -17.17 13.13
N ASP A 233 12.67 -16.96 11.90
CA ASP A 233 11.65 -17.82 11.28
C ASP A 233 12.20 -19.19 10.90
N ILE A 234 13.44 -19.32 10.42
CA ILE A 234 13.99 -20.65 10.12
C ILE A 234 14.07 -21.48 11.40
N GLU A 235 14.50 -20.89 12.51
CA GLU A 235 14.53 -21.57 13.81
C GLU A 235 13.12 -21.83 14.38
N ARG A 236 12.21 -20.84 14.28
CA ARG A 236 10.81 -21.01 14.68
C ARG A 236 10.10 -22.07 13.84
N LEU A 237 10.37 -22.15 12.54
CA LEU A 237 9.83 -23.15 11.62
C LEU A 237 10.43 -24.53 11.90
N LYS A 238 11.74 -24.63 12.16
CA LYS A 238 12.38 -25.88 12.60
C LYS A 238 11.71 -26.44 13.85
N THR A 239 11.32 -25.58 14.79
CA THR A 239 10.74 -26.00 16.07
C THR A 239 9.19 -25.97 16.11
N ILE A 240 8.50 -25.62 15.01
CA ILE A 240 7.03 -25.50 14.98
C ILE A 240 6.30 -26.78 15.41
N GLY A 241 6.74 -27.94 14.91
CA GLY A 241 6.16 -29.23 15.29
C GLY A 241 6.32 -29.53 16.78
N GLN A 242 7.45 -29.17 17.39
CA GLN A 242 7.69 -29.38 18.83
C GLN A 242 6.80 -28.47 19.68
N ARG A 243 6.63 -27.20 19.29
CA ARG A 243 5.76 -26.26 20.00
C ARG A 243 4.30 -26.68 19.93
N LEU A 244 3.83 -27.08 18.74
CA LEU A 244 2.48 -27.60 18.55
C LEU A 244 2.25 -28.90 19.33
N ALA A 245 3.19 -29.85 19.30
CA ALA A 245 3.10 -31.10 20.07
C ALA A 245 3.08 -30.85 21.59
N GLY A 246 3.74 -29.80 22.07
CA GLY A 246 3.67 -29.38 23.48
C GLY A 246 2.31 -28.82 23.91
N LYS A 247 1.40 -28.54 22.97
CA LYS A 247 0.06 -27.97 23.23
C LYS A 247 -1.09 -28.89 22.80
N VAL A 248 -0.86 -29.74 21.81
CA VAL A 248 -1.84 -30.70 21.28
C VAL A 248 -1.39 -32.11 21.64
N ILE A 249 -2.10 -32.74 22.59
CA ILE A 249 -1.73 -34.04 23.15
C ILE A 249 -2.36 -35.16 22.31
N GLY A 250 -1.56 -36.15 21.91
CA GLY A 250 -2.05 -37.38 21.27
C GLY A 250 -2.35 -37.27 19.77
N GLN A 251 -1.90 -36.21 19.09
CA GLN A 251 -2.07 -36.01 17.64
C GLN A 251 -0.75 -35.75 16.89
N ASP A 252 0.32 -36.46 17.26
CA ASP A 252 1.68 -36.22 16.73
C ASP A 252 1.75 -36.28 15.20
N GLU A 253 1.00 -37.21 14.57
CA GLU A 253 0.95 -37.33 13.11
C GLU A 253 0.33 -36.09 12.45
N ALA A 254 -0.80 -35.61 12.96
CA ALA A 254 -1.47 -34.41 12.45
C ALA A 254 -0.58 -33.17 12.62
N VAL A 255 0.07 -33.03 13.78
CA VAL A 255 1.02 -31.95 14.04
C VAL A 255 2.19 -31.99 13.05
N ASN A 256 2.76 -33.16 12.81
CA ASN A 256 3.87 -33.33 11.87
C ASN A 256 3.49 -32.99 10.42
N MET A 257 2.29 -33.39 9.98
CA MET A 257 1.78 -33.06 8.64
C MET A 257 1.60 -31.55 8.45
N VAL A 258 0.98 -30.88 9.42
CA VAL A 258 0.77 -29.43 9.41
C VAL A 258 2.11 -28.70 9.41
N ALA A 259 3.01 -29.06 10.33
CA ALA A 259 4.35 -28.48 10.43
C ALA A 259 5.14 -28.61 9.12
N ARG A 260 5.06 -29.77 8.45
CA ARG A 260 5.76 -30.02 7.19
C ARG A 260 5.23 -29.14 6.05
N ALA A 261 3.90 -29.02 5.92
CA ALA A 261 3.29 -28.20 4.88
C ALA A 261 3.69 -26.71 5.02
N ILE A 262 3.66 -26.19 6.24
CA ILE A 262 4.02 -24.79 6.53
C ILE A 262 5.50 -24.53 6.25
N ARG A 263 6.39 -25.44 6.69
CA ARG A 263 7.84 -25.35 6.39
C ARG A 263 8.09 -25.30 4.89
N ARG A 264 7.39 -26.12 4.11
CA ARG A 264 7.55 -26.16 2.64
C ARG A 264 7.15 -24.84 2.00
N ASN A 265 5.97 -24.32 2.34
CA ASN A 265 5.51 -23.03 1.81
C ASN A 265 6.45 -21.89 2.20
N ARG A 266 6.86 -21.82 3.47
CA ARG A 266 7.76 -20.76 3.96
C ARG A 266 9.19 -20.85 3.43
N ALA A 267 9.64 -22.05 3.01
CA ALA A 267 10.92 -22.23 2.33
C ALA A 267 10.88 -21.84 0.84
N GLY A 268 9.75 -21.34 0.34
CA GLY A 268 9.59 -20.93 -1.07
C GLY A 268 9.42 -22.10 -2.05
N PHE A 269 9.19 -23.31 -1.54
CA PHE A 269 8.91 -24.50 -2.36
C PHE A 269 7.41 -24.65 -2.62
N ASP A 270 6.76 -23.61 -3.12
CA ASP A 270 5.32 -23.62 -3.41
C ASP A 270 4.99 -22.91 -4.73
N GLU A 271 3.85 -23.29 -5.31
CA GLU A 271 3.28 -22.63 -6.47
C GLU A 271 2.62 -21.33 -5.99
N GLY A 272 3.09 -20.17 -6.46
CA GLY A 272 2.75 -18.83 -5.93
C GLY A 272 1.28 -18.36 -5.99
N ASN A 273 0.32 -19.26 -6.24
CA ASN A 273 -1.11 -18.98 -6.28
C ASN A 273 -1.93 -20.00 -5.44
N ARG A 274 -1.37 -20.49 -4.33
CA ARG A 274 -2.04 -21.45 -3.42
C ARG A 274 -2.00 -20.99 -1.96
N PRO A 275 -2.98 -21.42 -1.13
CA PRO A 275 -2.90 -21.24 0.33
C PRO A 275 -1.67 -21.96 0.91
N ILE A 276 -1.13 -21.42 2.02
CA ILE A 276 0.04 -21.96 2.75
C ILE A 276 -0.11 -23.46 3.08
N GLY A 277 -1.34 -23.87 3.40
CA GLY A 277 -1.71 -25.26 3.59
C GLY A 277 -3.23 -25.41 3.56
N SER A 278 -3.69 -26.51 2.97
CA SER A 278 -5.09 -26.94 3.03
C SER A 278 -5.12 -28.28 3.75
N PHE A 279 -5.92 -28.36 4.81
CA PHE A 279 -5.97 -29.52 5.70
C PHE A 279 -7.42 -29.94 5.94
N LEU A 280 -7.64 -31.25 6.06
CA LEU A 280 -8.90 -31.83 6.48
C LEU A 280 -8.69 -32.62 7.77
N PHE A 281 -9.33 -32.20 8.85
CA PHE A 281 -9.24 -32.87 10.15
C PHE A 281 -10.48 -33.72 10.42
N VAL A 282 -10.33 -35.03 10.44
CA VAL A 282 -11.41 -35.99 10.68
C VAL A 282 -11.31 -36.57 12.09
N GLY A 283 -12.45 -36.79 12.77
CA GLY A 283 -12.51 -37.24 14.15
C GLY A 283 -13.72 -36.72 14.93
N PRO A 284 -14.00 -37.22 16.14
CA PRO A 284 -15.14 -36.77 16.94
C PRO A 284 -14.95 -35.35 17.48
N THR A 285 -16.03 -34.73 17.96
CA THR A 285 -15.97 -33.41 18.61
C THR A 285 -15.12 -33.48 19.88
N GLY A 286 -14.46 -32.38 20.23
CA GLY A 286 -13.66 -32.27 21.45
C GLY A 286 -12.26 -32.90 21.41
N VAL A 287 -11.86 -33.59 20.34
CA VAL A 287 -10.53 -34.22 20.23
C VAL A 287 -9.36 -33.26 19.98
N GLY A 288 -9.63 -31.96 19.80
CA GLY A 288 -8.60 -30.94 19.65
C GLY A 288 -8.36 -30.42 18.23
N LYS A 289 -9.22 -30.73 17.24
CA LYS A 289 -9.10 -30.19 15.86
C LYS A 289 -9.05 -28.66 15.83
N THR A 290 -10.03 -28.02 16.49
CA THR A 290 -10.13 -26.56 16.60
C THR A 290 -8.99 -25.99 17.45
N GLU A 291 -8.51 -26.73 18.44
CA GLU A 291 -7.38 -26.29 19.26
C GLU A 291 -6.08 -26.29 18.46
N LEU A 292 -5.85 -27.29 17.60
CA LEU A 292 -4.69 -27.29 16.70
C LEU A 292 -4.72 -26.07 15.76
N ALA A 293 -5.88 -25.71 15.22
CA ALA A 293 -6.03 -24.47 14.43
C ALA A 293 -5.72 -23.22 15.26
N LYS A 294 -6.25 -23.11 16.50
CA LYS A 294 -5.97 -21.99 17.40
C LYS A 294 -4.49 -21.86 17.77
N GLN A 295 -3.85 -22.97 18.12
CA GLN A 295 -2.41 -22.99 18.42
C GLN A 295 -1.60 -22.63 17.18
N LEU A 296 -2.05 -23.07 16.01
CA LEU A 296 -1.39 -22.72 14.75
C LEU A 296 -1.50 -21.22 14.44
N ALA A 297 -2.66 -20.62 14.63
CA ALA A 297 -2.85 -19.17 14.45
C ALA A 297 -1.96 -18.36 15.41
N LEU A 298 -1.85 -18.81 16.66
CA LEU A 298 -0.95 -18.21 17.64
C LEU A 298 0.52 -18.31 17.21
N ASP A 299 0.96 -19.50 16.79
CA ASP A 299 2.36 -19.73 16.40
C ASP A 299 2.74 -19.02 15.09
N MET A 300 1.82 -18.92 14.13
CA MET A 300 2.06 -18.34 12.82
C MET A 300 1.82 -16.82 12.76
N PHE A 301 0.83 -16.33 13.51
CA PHE A 301 0.32 -14.97 13.40
C PHE A 301 0.31 -14.22 14.74
N GLY A 302 0.82 -14.81 15.81
CA GLY A 302 0.94 -14.18 17.12
C GLY A 302 -0.36 -14.06 17.92
N SER A 303 -1.50 -14.45 17.35
CA SER A 303 -2.81 -14.38 18.00
C SER A 303 -3.70 -15.56 17.64
N LYS A 304 -4.41 -16.10 18.63
CA LYS A 304 -5.46 -17.12 18.43
C LYS A 304 -6.69 -16.56 17.69
N GLU A 305 -6.85 -15.25 17.67
CA GLU A 305 -7.98 -14.56 17.04
C GLU A 305 -7.78 -14.38 15.53
N ASN A 306 -6.59 -14.68 14.99
CA ASN A 306 -6.31 -14.66 13.55
C ASN A 306 -6.89 -15.89 12.84
N ILE A 307 -8.18 -16.16 13.11
CA ILE A 307 -8.97 -17.25 12.55
C ILE A 307 -10.28 -16.68 12.03
N ILE A 308 -10.54 -16.87 10.74
CA ILE A 308 -11.85 -16.67 10.14
C ILE A 308 -12.60 -17.98 10.27
N ARG A 309 -13.42 -18.09 11.32
CA ARG A 309 -14.28 -19.26 11.54
C ARG A 309 -15.57 -19.13 10.74
N LEU A 310 -15.87 -20.15 9.96
CA LEU A 310 -17.15 -20.32 9.28
C LEU A 310 -17.81 -21.58 9.83
N ASP A 311 -18.96 -21.41 10.47
CA ASP A 311 -19.78 -22.50 10.98
C ASP A 311 -20.62 -23.06 9.83
N MET A 312 -20.30 -24.26 9.36
CA MET A 312 -20.96 -24.84 8.17
C MET A 312 -22.43 -25.18 8.42
N SER A 313 -22.88 -25.25 9.68
CA SER A 313 -24.31 -25.36 9.99
C SER A 313 -25.13 -24.19 9.43
N GLU A 314 -24.53 -22.99 9.33
CA GLU A 314 -25.17 -21.79 8.75
C GLU A 314 -25.23 -21.80 7.21
N TYR A 315 -24.59 -22.78 6.57
CA TYR A 315 -24.45 -22.93 5.12
C TYR A 315 -25.20 -24.15 4.54
N SER A 316 -26.05 -24.78 5.34
CA SER A 316 -26.87 -25.93 4.92
C SER A 316 -27.90 -25.59 3.82
N ASP A 317 -28.33 -24.33 3.73
CA ASP A 317 -29.22 -23.85 2.66
C ASP A 317 -28.43 -23.43 1.40
N LEU A 318 -28.93 -23.80 0.23
CA LEU A 318 -28.44 -23.38 -1.09
C LEU A 318 -28.34 -21.85 -1.23
N THR A 319 -29.21 -21.09 -0.55
CA THR A 319 -29.18 -19.62 -0.60
C THR A 319 -28.02 -19.01 0.20
N ALA A 320 -27.43 -19.77 1.14
CA ALA A 320 -26.36 -19.31 2.02
C ALA A 320 -25.00 -19.16 1.32
N VAL A 321 -24.84 -19.66 0.08
CA VAL A 321 -23.63 -19.44 -0.74
C VAL A 321 -23.33 -17.94 -0.91
N SER A 322 -24.37 -17.11 -0.94
CA SER A 322 -24.25 -15.65 -0.98
C SER A 322 -23.51 -15.05 0.23
N LYS A 323 -23.58 -15.69 1.40
CA LYS A 323 -22.83 -15.28 2.60
C LYS A 323 -21.32 -15.54 2.46
N LEU A 324 -20.92 -16.48 1.60
CA LEU A 324 -19.50 -16.81 1.39
C LEU A 324 -18.84 -15.85 0.39
N ILE A 325 -19.47 -15.69 -0.78
CA ILE A 325 -18.88 -14.98 -1.94
C ILE A 325 -19.37 -13.52 -2.03
N GLY A 326 -20.55 -13.24 -1.49
CA GLY A 326 -21.31 -12.00 -1.73
C GLY A 326 -22.47 -12.24 -2.71
N THR A 327 -23.38 -11.27 -2.79
CA THR A 327 -24.46 -11.30 -3.79
C THR A 327 -23.99 -10.70 -5.12
N THR A 328 -24.72 -10.98 -6.21
CA THR A 328 -24.44 -10.38 -7.51
C THR A 328 -24.72 -8.87 -7.49
N ALA A 329 -23.93 -8.08 -8.20
CA ALA A 329 -24.15 -6.64 -8.35
C ALA A 329 -25.59 -6.32 -8.79
N GLY A 330 -26.26 -5.43 -8.05
CA GLY A 330 -27.66 -5.06 -8.27
C GLY A 330 -28.70 -5.86 -7.48
N TYR A 331 -28.27 -6.85 -6.68
CA TYR A 331 -29.14 -7.56 -5.74
C TYR A 331 -29.04 -6.98 -4.31
N ILE A 332 -30.11 -7.13 -3.53
CA ILE A 332 -30.14 -6.75 -2.10
C ILE A 332 -28.98 -7.46 -1.37
N GLY A 333 -28.20 -6.69 -0.61
CA GLY A 333 -27.04 -7.20 0.14
C GLY A 333 -25.68 -7.05 -0.56
N TYR A 334 -25.63 -6.53 -1.81
CA TYR A 334 -24.36 -6.30 -2.51
C TYR A 334 -23.46 -5.29 -1.78
N ASP A 335 -24.07 -4.23 -1.22
CA ASP A 335 -23.35 -3.25 -0.41
C ASP A 335 -23.06 -3.75 1.03
N ASP A 336 -23.61 -4.91 1.41
CA ASP A 336 -23.43 -5.55 2.73
C ASP A 336 -22.46 -6.74 2.69
N ASN A 337 -21.60 -6.79 1.66
CA ASN A 337 -20.56 -7.81 1.51
C ASN A 337 -19.50 -7.80 2.63
N SER A 338 -19.57 -6.86 3.58
CA SER A 338 -18.59 -6.70 4.67
C SER A 338 -18.39 -7.94 5.54
N ASN A 339 -19.40 -8.81 5.63
CA ASN A 339 -19.39 -10.01 6.46
C ASN A 339 -19.04 -11.31 5.71
N THR A 340 -18.77 -11.22 4.40
CA THR A 340 -18.43 -12.38 3.58
C THR A 340 -17.02 -12.90 3.87
N LEU A 341 -16.75 -14.15 3.48
CA LEU A 341 -15.41 -14.71 3.56
C LEU A 341 -14.41 -13.85 2.77
N THR A 342 -14.81 -13.39 1.58
CA THR A 342 -13.96 -12.60 0.68
C THR A 342 -13.51 -11.29 1.35
N GLU A 343 -14.40 -10.54 1.96
CA GLU A 343 -14.04 -9.29 2.65
C GLU A 343 -13.29 -9.53 3.97
N LYS A 344 -13.63 -10.59 4.72
CA LYS A 344 -12.88 -10.96 5.93
C LYS A 344 -11.43 -11.34 5.61
N VAL A 345 -11.20 -12.11 4.53
CA VAL A 345 -9.86 -12.45 4.05
C VAL A 345 -9.15 -11.21 3.50
N ARG A 346 -9.86 -10.30 2.84
CA ARG A 346 -9.29 -9.03 2.36
C ARG A 346 -8.79 -8.14 3.50
N ARG A 347 -9.55 -8.08 4.61
CA ARG A 347 -9.18 -7.35 5.83
C ARG A 347 -8.05 -8.04 6.59
N ASN A 348 -8.07 -9.38 6.65
CA ASN A 348 -7.07 -10.19 7.37
C ASN A 348 -6.49 -11.29 6.46
N PRO A 349 -5.57 -10.95 5.53
CA PRO A 349 -5.05 -11.90 4.54
C PRO A 349 -4.23 -13.03 5.16
N TYR A 350 -3.66 -12.80 6.34
CA TYR A 350 -2.85 -13.73 7.11
C TYR A 350 -3.66 -14.29 8.28
N SER A 351 -4.64 -15.11 7.95
CA SER A 351 -5.53 -15.77 8.90
C SER A 351 -5.72 -17.24 8.53
N ILE A 352 -6.13 -18.04 9.50
CA ILE A 352 -6.61 -19.40 9.23
C ILE A 352 -8.09 -19.30 8.85
N VAL A 353 -8.47 -19.77 7.68
CA VAL A 353 -9.88 -20.01 7.36
C VAL A 353 -10.25 -21.39 7.91
N LEU A 354 -11.12 -21.41 8.92
CA LEU A 354 -11.60 -22.63 9.55
C LEU A 354 -13.04 -22.89 9.10
N LEU A 355 -13.23 -23.96 8.33
CA LEU A 355 -14.55 -24.52 8.02
C LEU A 355 -14.89 -25.54 9.10
N ASP A 356 -15.77 -25.17 10.03
CA ASP A 356 -16.16 -25.99 11.18
C ASP A 356 -17.38 -26.85 10.81
N GLU A 357 -17.37 -28.12 11.19
CA GLU A 357 -18.43 -29.10 10.88
C GLU A 357 -18.80 -29.22 9.39
N ILE A 358 -17.83 -29.39 8.50
CA ILE A 358 -18.03 -29.45 7.02
C ILE A 358 -19.01 -30.53 6.53
N GLU A 359 -19.37 -31.48 7.38
CA GLU A 359 -20.41 -32.48 7.13
C GLU A 359 -21.85 -31.97 7.26
N LYS A 360 -22.06 -30.78 7.82
CA LYS A 360 -23.35 -30.11 7.95
C LYS A 360 -23.75 -29.43 6.65
#